data_AF-A0A1Z5L944-F1
#
_entry.id   AF-A0A1Z5L944-F1
#
_cell.length_a   1.000
_cell.length_b   1.000
_cell.length_c   1.000
_cell.angle_alpha   90.00
_cell.angle_beta   90.00
_cell.angle_gamma   90.00
#
_symmetry.space_group_name_H-M   'P 1'
#
loop_
_entity.id
_entity.type
_entity.pdbx_description
1 polymer ?
#
loop_
_entity_poly.entity_id
_entity_poly.type
_entity_poly.pdbx_seq_one_letter_code
_entity_poly.pdbx_strand_id
1 'polypeptide(L)'
;MDSFGNMTRIDYGTGHEMSFAMFLCCLFKIGALKEEDSQASILRCFNSYMSLVRHLQLEYRMEPAGSHGVWSLDDYQFLPFIWGSAQLIGHPTIEPKSFTAEGFAEAHSKDYMFMGCIEFINKVKTGPFHEHSNQLWNISGVQTWCRVNSGLIKMYKAEVLGRFPVVQHIVFGSLLSFEEQPKQAK
;
A
#
# COMPACT_ATOMS: atom_id res chain seq x y z
N MET A 1 -2.27 4.31 17.23
CA MET A 1 -3.67 4.79 17.24
C MET A 1 -4.02 5.37 15.87
N ASP A 2 -3.06 6.00 15.19
CA ASP A 2 -3.23 6.70 13.91
C ASP A 2 -3.30 5.81 12.66
N SER A 3 -3.55 4.50 12.80
CA SER A 3 -3.54 3.56 11.67
C SER A 3 -4.87 3.49 10.91
N PHE A 4 -5.94 4.08 11.42
CA PHE A 4 -7.31 3.85 10.91
C PHE A 4 -8.01 5.12 10.42
N GLY A 5 -7.25 6.18 10.15
CA GLY A 5 -7.78 7.46 9.70
C GLY A 5 -7.84 8.52 10.79
N ASN A 6 -8.39 9.68 10.44
CA ASN A 6 -8.60 10.80 11.36
C ASN A 6 -10.07 10.95 11.76
N MET A 7 -10.33 10.99 13.07
CA MET A 7 -11.69 11.10 13.60
C MET A 7 -12.39 12.43 13.24
N THR A 8 -11.66 13.54 13.22
CA THR A 8 -12.25 14.87 12.98
C THR A 8 -12.53 15.11 11.51
N ARG A 9 -11.61 14.70 10.63
CA ARG A 9 -11.71 14.89 9.18
C ARG A 9 -12.48 13.76 8.50
N ILE A 10 -12.63 12.61 9.15
CA ILE A 10 -13.23 11.40 8.59
C ILE A 10 -12.49 11.02 7.29
N ASP A 11 -11.16 11.05 7.35
CA ASP A 11 -10.29 10.76 6.21
C ASP A 11 -9.32 9.62 6.52
N TYR A 12 -8.84 8.94 5.47
CA TYR A 12 -7.81 7.91 5.54
C TYR A 12 -6.88 8.05 4.34
N GLY A 13 -5.62 7.65 4.48
CA GLY A 13 -4.66 7.69 3.39
C GLY A 13 -3.36 6.99 3.75
N THR A 14 -2.35 7.16 2.89
CA THR A 14 -1.06 6.45 2.97
C THR A 14 -0.28 6.74 4.26
N GLY A 15 -0.50 7.89 4.92
CA GLY A 15 0.08 8.19 6.24
C GLY A 15 -0.43 7.26 7.35
N HIS A 16 -1.72 6.90 7.29
CA HIS A 16 -2.35 5.97 8.24
C HIS A 16 -1.90 4.53 7.96
N GLU A 17 -1.84 4.15 6.69
CA GLU A 17 -1.26 2.87 6.25
C GLU A 17 0.18 2.69 6.74
N MET A 18 1.02 3.71 6.54
CA MET A 18 2.39 3.74 7.04
C MET A 18 2.44 3.60 8.56
N SER A 19 1.54 4.24 9.29
CA SER A 19 1.47 4.12 10.75
C SER A 19 1.19 2.68 11.19
N PHE A 20 0.39 1.91 10.44
CA PHE A 20 0.20 0.48 10.69
C PHE A 20 1.47 -0.34 10.39
N ALA A 21 2.19 -0.02 9.31
CA ALA A 21 3.47 -0.67 9.01
C ALA A 21 4.54 -0.36 10.08
N MET A 22 4.56 0.87 10.61
CA MET A 22 5.40 1.25 11.75
C MET A 22 5.04 0.46 13.01
N PHE A 23 3.74 0.25 13.28
CA PHE A 23 3.29 -0.61 14.38
C PHE A 23 3.82 -2.05 14.23
N LEU A 24 3.70 -2.66 13.05
CA LEU A 24 4.27 -3.98 12.79
C LEU A 24 5.79 -3.96 13.00
N CYS A 25 6.50 -2.95 12.48
CA CYS A 25 7.94 -2.79 12.69
C CYS A 25 8.31 -2.75 14.18
N CYS A 26 7.56 -2.02 15.01
CA CYS A 26 7.74 -1.98 16.45
C CYS A 26 7.61 -3.36 17.10
N LEU A 27 6.64 -4.19 16.66
CA LEU A 27 6.49 -5.57 17.16
C LEU A 27 7.72 -6.44 16.84
N PHE A 28 8.34 -6.27 15.67
CA PHE A 28 9.62 -6.92 15.37
C PHE A 28 10.75 -6.39 16.25
N LYS A 29 10.83 -5.08 16.47
CA LYS A 29 11.89 -4.47 17.28
C LYS A 29 11.89 -4.93 18.74
N ILE A 30 10.72 -5.22 19.30
CA ILE A 30 10.60 -5.73 20.68
C ILE A 30 10.65 -7.27 20.75
N GLY A 31 10.79 -7.96 19.61
CA GLY A 31 10.85 -9.42 19.54
C GLY A 31 9.50 -10.13 19.72
N ALA A 32 8.39 -9.40 19.68
CA ALA A 32 7.04 -9.99 19.70
C ALA A 32 6.71 -10.68 18.37
N LEU A 33 7.25 -10.15 17.26
CA LEU A 33 7.34 -10.82 15.97
C LEU A 33 8.81 -11.10 15.65
N LYS A 34 9.08 -12.23 15.02
CA LYS A 34 10.43 -12.66 14.62
C LYS A 34 10.54 -12.73 13.10
N GLU A 35 11.75 -12.84 12.57
CA GLU A 35 11.99 -12.91 11.12
C GLU A 35 11.16 -14.00 10.41
N GLU A 36 10.96 -15.14 11.08
CA GLU A 36 10.07 -16.24 10.64
C GLU A 36 8.61 -15.82 10.44
N ASP A 37 8.15 -14.77 11.13
CA ASP A 37 6.79 -14.21 11.01
C ASP A 37 6.65 -13.19 9.88
N SER A 38 7.72 -12.85 9.16
CA SER A 38 7.74 -11.79 8.14
C SER A 38 6.65 -11.96 7.07
N GLN A 39 6.51 -13.17 6.51
CA GLN A 39 5.48 -13.47 5.52
C GLN A 39 4.07 -13.41 6.12
N ALA A 40 3.86 -13.99 7.31
CA ALA A 40 2.56 -13.99 7.97
C ALA A 40 2.11 -12.58 8.37
N SER A 41 3.05 -11.72 8.74
CA SER A 41 2.80 -10.31 9.09
C SER A 41 2.17 -9.55 7.93
N ILE A 42 2.55 -9.87 6.68
CA ILE A 42 1.97 -9.26 5.49
C ILE A 42 0.74 -10.03 5.01
N LEU A 43 0.87 -11.33 4.76
CA LEU A 43 -0.17 -12.14 4.12
C LEU A 43 -1.39 -12.39 5.00
N ARG A 44 -1.24 -12.29 6.34
CA ARG A 44 -2.34 -12.46 7.30
C ARG A 44 -2.67 -11.17 8.05
N CYS A 45 -1.74 -10.62 8.82
CA CYS A 45 -2.02 -9.44 9.65
C CYS A 45 -2.33 -8.22 8.78
N PHE A 46 -1.46 -7.86 7.83
CA PHE A 46 -1.69 -6.72 6.97
C PHE A 46 -2.89 -6.94 6.01
N ASN A 47 -3.10 -8.16 5.52
CA ASN A 47 -4.28 -8.46 4.70
C ASN A 47 -5.61 -8.32 5.49
N SER A 48 -5.59 -8.67 6.78
CA SER A 48 -6.75 -8.46 7.67
C SER A 48 -6.97 -6.98 7.95
N TYR A 49 -5.89 -6.22 8.16
CA TYR A 49 -5.92 -4.76 8.23
C TYR A 49 -6.54 -4.14 6.96
N MET A 50 -6.12 -4.60 5.78
CA MET A 50 -6.66 -4.14 4.49
C MET A 50 -8.16 -4.37 4.37
N SER A 51 -8.64 -5.53 4.82
CA SER A 51 -10.07 -5.85 4.83
C SER A 51 -10.84 -4.90 5.75
N LEU A 52 -10.30 -4.61 6.93
CA LEU A 52 -10.88 -3.68 7.88
C LEU A 52 -10.92 -2.25 7.33
N VAL A 53 -9.81 -1.70 6.84
CA VAL A 53 -9.79 -0.31 6.36
C VAL A 53 -10.67 -0.10 5.13
N ARG A 54 -10.81 -1.09 4.24
CA ARG A 54 -11.79 -1.03 3.13
C ARG A 54 -13.22 -0.98 3.64
N HIS A 55 -13.54 -1.78 4.67
CA HIS A 55 -14.85 -1.72 5.29
C HIS A 55 -15.11 -0.34 5.92
N LEU A 56 -14.14 0.22 6.64
CA LEU A 56 -14.25 1.57 7.22
C LEU A 56 -14.43 2.66 6.14
N GLN A 57 -13.64 2.59 5.06
CA GLN A 57 -13.72 3.53 3.92
C GLN A 57 -15.13 3.56 3.32
N LEU A 58 -15.73 2.39 3.11
CA LEU A 58 -17.07 2.27 2.54
C LEU A 58 -18.17 2.66 3.54
N GLU A 59 -18.12 2.13 4.76
CA GLU A 59 -19.15 2.31 5.79
C GLU A 59 -19.25 3.79 6.21
N TYR A 60 -18.10 4.42 6.45
CA TYR A 60 -18.05 5.81 6.91
C TYR A 60 -17.84 6.82 5.78
N ARG A 61 -17.78 6.36 4.52
CA ARG A 61 -17.54 7.22 3.33
C ARG A 61 -16.33 8.14 3.53
N MET A 62 -15.24 7.55 4.01
CA MET A 62 -14.05 8.32 4.39
C MET A 62 -13.50 9.07 3.18
N GLU A 63 -12.98 10.27 3.38
CA GLU A 63 -12.32 11.01 2.31
C GLU A 63 -10.86 10.54 2.12
N PRO A 64 -10.34 10.55 0.88
CA PRO A 64 -8.92 10.32 0.62
C PRO A 64 -8.02 11.41 1.23
N ALA A 65 -7.25 11.06 2.25
CA ALA A 65 -6.33 11.98 2.91
C ALA A 65 -5.06 12.19 2.07
N GLY A 66 -4.87 13.42 1.58
CA GLY A 66 -3.66 13.78 0.83
C GLY A 66 -3.57 13.19 -0.58
N SER A 67 -4.66 12.63 -1.12
CA SER A 67 -4.69 12.15 -2.49
C SER A 67 -4.73 13.31 -3.49
N HIS A 68 -3.96 13.18 -4.58
CA HIS A 68 -3.98 14.04 -5.74
C HIS A 68 -4.90 13.51 -6.87
N GLY A 69 -5.85 12.64 -6.54
CA GLY A 69 -6.78 12.04 -7.51
C GLY A 69 -6.04 11.22 -8.55
N VAL A 70 -6.20 11.56 -9.83
CA VAL A 70 -5.60 10.86 -10.99
C VAL A 70 -4.06 10.84 -10.99
N TRP A 71 -3.42 11.68 -10.17
CA TRP A 71 -1.97 11.74 -10.03
C TRP A 71 -1.43 10.83 -8.91
N SER A 72 -2.31 10.33 -8.03
CA SER A 72 -1.96 9.33 -7.02
C SER A 72 -1.88 7.93 -7.64
N LEU A 73 -1.15 7.03 -6.98
CA LEU A 73 -1.19 5.60 -7.33
C LEU A 73 -2.58 5.01 -7.07
N ASP A 74 -3.12 5.29 -5.89
CA ASP A 74 -4.46 4.92 -5.42
C ASP A 74 -4.94 6.01 -4.44
N ASP A 75 -6.25 6.05 -4.16
CA ASP A 75 -6.82 7.07 -3.29
C ASP A 75 -6.39 6.89 -1.82
N TYR A 76 -6.15 5.64 -1.38
CA TYR A 76 -5.97 5.34 0.03
C TYR A 76 -4.67 4.61 0.35
N GLN A 77 -4.22 3.70 -0.52
CA GLN A 77 -3.21 2.68 -0.18
C GLN A 77 -1.96 2.78 -1.07
N PHE A 78 -0.84 2.27 -0.59
CA PHE A 78 0.39 2.16 -1.38
C PHE A 78 1.11 0.84 -1.13
N LEU A 79 1.34 0.47 0.13
CA LEU A 79 2.08 -0.73 0.51
C LEU A 79 1.56 -2.04 -0.11
N PRO A 80 0.24 -2.29 -0.25
CA PRO A 80 -0.30 -3.46 -0.94
C PRO A 80 0.20 -3.61 -2.38
N PHE A 81 0.44 -2.52 -3.09
CA PHE A 81 0.96 -2.57 -4.46
C PHE A 81 2.44 -2.98 -4.46
N ILE A 82 3.22 -2.54 -3.46
CA ILE A 82 4.62 -2.98 -3.30
C ILE A 82 4.66 -4.47 -2.98
N TRP A 83 4.00 -4.91 -1.91
CA TRP A 83 4.04 -6.33 -1.53
C TRP A 83 3.34 -7.23 -2.52
N GLY A 84 2.21 -6.79 -3.08
CA GLY A 84 1.49 -7.52 -4.12
C GLY A 84 2.28 -7.67 -5.41
N SER A 85 3.01 -6.65 -5.85
CA SER A 85 3.91 -6.78 -7.01
C SER A 85 5.08 -7.71 -6.72
N ALA A 86 5.56 -7.77 -5.46
CA ALA A 86 6.59 -8.72 -5.05
C ALA A 86 6.10 -10.18 -5.14
N GLN A 87 4.82 -10.46 -4.81
CA GLN A 87 4.23 -11.79 -4.96
C GLN A 87 4.24 -12.30 -6.42
N LEU A 88 4.26 -11.38 -7.39
CA LEU A 88 4.16 -11.68 -8.82
C LEU A 88 5.52 -11.69 -9.54
N ILE A 89 6.63 -11.45 -8.83
CA ILE A 89 7.98 -11.53 -9.41
C ILE A 89 8.25 -12.97 -9.84
N GLY A 90 8.57 -13.16 -11.13
CA GLY A 90 8.85 -14.48 -11.70
C GLY A 90 7.60 -15.32 -11.99
N HIS A 91 6.39 -14.74 -11.91
CA HIS A 91 5.16 -15.45 -12.23
C HIS A 91 5.15 -15.92 -13.71
N PRO A 92 4.80 -17.18 -14.01
CA PRO A 92 4.94 -17.75 -15.36
C PRO A 92 4.00 -17.14 -16.40
N THR A 93 2.82 -16.66 -15.97
CA THR A 93 1.73 -16.27 -16.89
C THR A 93 1.10 -14.92 -16.59
N ILE A 94 1.34 -14.35 -15.41
CA ILE A 94 0.68 -13.10 -14.98
C ILE A 94 1.69 -12.00 -15.23
N GLU A 95 1.36 -11.09 -16.12
CA GLU A 95 2.19 -9.95 -16.50
C GLU A 95 1.57 -8.67 -15.94
N PRO A 96 2.33 -7.55 -15.81
CA PRO A 96 1.75 -6.28 -15.38
C PRO A 96 0.57 -5.82 -16.23
N LYS A 97 0.55 -6.08 -17.54
CA LYS A 97 -0.61 -5.75 -18.38
C LYS A 97 -1.88 -6.54 -18.04
N SER A 98 -1.77 -7.66 -17.31
CA SER A 98 -2.91 -8.54 -17.05
C SER A 98 -3.94 -7.91 -16.12
N PHE A 99 -3.53 -7.05 -15.16
CA PHE A 99 -4.48 -6.51 -14.18
C PHE A 99 -5.47 -5.49 -14.76
N THR A 100 -5.23 -4.97 -15.97
CA THR A 100 -6.18 -4.08 -16.64
C THR A 100 -7.18 -4.81 -17.52
N ALA A 101 -7.03 -6.14 -17.69
CA ALA A 101 -7.99 -6.94 -18.43
C ALA A 101 -9.28 -7.13 -17.60
N GLU A 102 -10.42 -7.01 -18.26
CA GLU A 102 -11.75 -7.15 -17.65
C GLU A 102 -11.91 -8.52 -16.96
N GLY A 103 -12.36 -8.52 -15.71
CA GLY A 103 -12.58 -9.73 -14.91
C GLY A 103 -11.29 -10.39 -14.38
N PHE A 104 -10.11 -9.95 -14.81
CA PHE A 104 -8.85 -10.60 -14.44
C PHE A 104 -8.49 -10.38 -12.97
N ALA A 105 -8.63 -9.14 -12.49
CA ALA A 105 -8.34 -8.79 -11.11
C ALA A 105 -9.31 -9.51 -10.16
N GLU A 106 -10.59 -9.59 -10.53
CA GLU A 106 -11.65 -10.25 -9.77
C GLU A 106 -11.35 -11.74 -9.59
N ALA A 107 -10.94 -12.43 -10.67
CA ALA A 107 -10.60 -13.84 -10.65
C ALA A 107 -9.38 -14.17 -9.76
N HIS A 108 -8.45 -13.24 -9.59
CA HIS A 108 -7.18 -13.44 -8.87
C HIS A 108 -7.10 -12.67 -7.55
N SER A 109 -8.17 -11.96 -7.17
CA SER A 109 -8.21 -11.03 -6.03
C SER A 109 -7.94 -11.70 -4.68
N LYS A 110 -8.27 -12.99 -4.55
CA LYS A 110 -8.08 -13.78 -3.33
C LYS A 110 -6.65 -14.30 -3.16
N ASP A 111 -5.92 -14.45 -4.26
CA ASP A 111 -4.59 -15.06 -4.28
C ASP A 111 -3.48 -14.02 -4.21
N TYR A 112 -3.69 -12.85 -4.84
CA TYR A 112 -2.68 -11.80 -4.94
C TYR A 112 -3.19 -10.46 -4.42
N MET A 113 -2.44 -9.89 -3.47
CA MET A 113 -2.78 -8.62 -2.82
C MET A 113 -2.89 -7.47 -3.83
N PHE A 114 -2.05 -7.48 -4.87
CA PHE A 114 -2.13 -6.49 -5.96
C PHE A 114 -3.49 -6.56 -6.67
N MET A 115 -3.91 -7.77 -7.05
CA MET A 115 -5.19 -8.01 -7.74
C MET A 115 -6.37 -7.66 -6.83
N GLY A 116 -6.27 -7.97 -5.54
CA GLY A 116 -7.26 -7.55 -4.56
C GLY A 116 -7.39 -6.03 -4.39
N CYS A 117 -6.38 -5.24 -4.74
CA CYS A 117 -6.47 -3.77 -4.77
C CYS A 117 -7.13 -3.27 -6.05
N ILE A 118 -6.74 -3.84 -7.21
CA ILE A 118 -7.36 -3.50 -8.49
C ILE A 118 -8.86 -3.83 -8.49
N GLU A 119 -9.24 -4.99 -7.94
CA GLU A 119 -10.65 -5.36 -7.79
C GLU A 119 -11.44 -4.35 -6.95
N PHE A 120 -10.85 -3.87 -5.85
CA PHE A 120 -11.49 -2.85 -5.02
C PHE A 120 -11.67 -1.54 -5.79
N ILE A 121 -10.66 -1.11 -6.55
CA ILE A 121 -10.73 0.08 -7.42
C ILE A 121 -11.86 -0.07 -8.43
N ASN A 122 -11.93 -1.20 -9.14
CA ASN A 122 -12.96 -1.47 -10.15
C ASN A 122 -14.39 -1.47 -9.57
N LYS A 123 -14.54 -1.80 -8.28
CA LYS A 123 -15.84 -1.75 -7.59
C LYS A 123 -16.27 -0.34 -7.20
N VAL A 124 -15.32 0.51 -6.79
CA VAL A 124 -15.64 1.83 -6.20
C VAL A 124 -15.55 2.97 -7.21
N LYS A 125 -14.79 2.80 -8.30
CA LYS A 125 -14.65 3.78 -9.38
C LYS A 125 -15.40 3.30 -10.61
N THR A 126 -16.12 4.22 -11.26
CA THR A 126 -16.87 3.94 -12.49
C THR A 126 -16.19 4.60 -13.68
N GLY A 127 -16.29 3.96 -14.84
CA GLY A 127 -15.72 4.46 -16.10
C GLY A 127 -14.46 3.71 -16.51
N PRO A 128 -13.81 4.13 -17.61
CA PRO A 128 -12.60 3.49 -18.08
C PRO A 128 -11.44 3.59 -17.07
N PHE A 129 -10.75 2.48 -16.83
CA PHE A 129 -9.67 2.41 -15.83
C PHE A 129 -8.58 3.47 -16.01
N HIS A 130 -8.23 3.79 -17.27
CA HIS A 130 -7.22 4.79 -17.60
C HIS A 130 -7.64 6.22 -17.26
N GLU A 131 -8.93 6.53 -17.13
CA GLU A 131 -9.42 7.86 -16.77
C GLU A 131 -9.32 8.11 -15.26
N HIS A 132 -9.64 7.10 -14.44
CA HIS A 132 -9.71 7.27 -12.98
C HIS A 132 -8.49 6.71 -12.22
N SER A 133 -7.65 5.89 -12.87
CA SER A 133 -6.47 5.23 -12.28
C SER A 133 -5.28 5.27 -13.25
N ASN A 134 -5.01 6.45 -13.84
CA ASN A 134 -4.00 6.64 -14.88
C ASN A 134 -2.57 6.21 -14.48
N GLN A 135 -2.15 6.42 -13.22
CA GLN A 135 -0.83 5.96 -12.75
C GLN A 135 -0.71 4.43 -12.81
N LEU A 136 -1.72 3.71 -12.30
CA LEU A 136 -1.77 2.25 -12.40
C LEU A 136 -1.87 1.79 -13.86
N TRP A 137 -2.63 2.50 -14.70
CA TRP A 137 -2.68 2.22 -16.14
C TRP A 137 -1.29 2.33 -16.79
N ASN A 138 -0.52 3.38 -16.50
CA ASN A 138 0.84 3.51 -17.00
C ASN A 138 1.77 2.40 -16.50
N ILE A 139 1.58 1.96 -15.25
CA ILE A 139 2.33 0.84 -14.66
C ILE A 139 2.03 -0.48 -15.38
N SER A 140 0.82 -0.67 -15.92
CA SER A 140 0.48 -1.88 -16.68
C SER A 140 1.30 -2.02 -17.96
N GLY A 141 1.88 -0.93 -18.47
CA GLY A 141 2.81 -0.92 -19.60
C GLY A 141 4.24 -1.36 -19.27
N VAL A 142 4.57 -1.56 -17.99
CA VAL A 142 5.90 -2.04 -17.57
C VAL A 142 6.06 -3.53 -17.87
N GLN A 143 7.21 -3.91 -18.43
CA GLN A 143 7.44 -5.27 -18.94
C GLN A 143 7.43 -6.37 -17.86
N THR A 144 7.92 -6.10 -16.65
CA THR A 144 8.11 -7.14 -15.62
C THR A 144 7.72 -6.66 -14.24
N TRP A 145 7.19 -7.57 -13.41
CA TRP A 145 6.85 -7.30 -12.01
C TRP A 145 8.04 -6.86 -11.17
N CYS A 146 9.25 -7.34 -11.48
CA CYS A 146 10.47 -6.88 -10.80
C CYS A 146 10.73 -5.39 -11.03
N ARG A 147 10.50 -4.90 -12.26
CA ARG A 147 10.60 -3.46 -12.58
C ARG A 147 9.46 -2.67 -11.94
N VAL A 148 8.23 -3.20 -11.95
CA VAL A 148 7.08 -2.59 -11.26
C VAL A 148 7.40 -2.42 -9.77
N ASN A 149 7.79 -3.49 -9.08
CA ASN A 149 8.10 -3.47 -7.65
C ASN A 149 9.22 -2.47 -7.32
N SER A 150 10.32 -2.51 -8.07
CA SER A 150 11.43 -1.57 -7.90
C SER A 150 11.00 -0.11 -8.12
N GLY A 151 10.13 0.14 -9.10
CA GLY A 151 9.56 1.45 -9.37
C GLY A 151 8.64 1.93 -8.24
N LEU A 152 7.76 1.06 -7.75
CA LEU A 152 6.85 1.34 -6.64
C LEU A 152 7.62 1.66 -5.35
N ILE A 153 8.71 0.94 -5.05
CA ILE A 153 9.56 1.27 -3.89
C ILE A 153 10.17 2.67 -4.01
N LYS A 154 10.65 3.05 -5.20
CA LYS A 154 11.19 4.40 -5.45
C LYS A 154 10.10 5.46 -5.32
N MET A 155 8.92 5.20 -5.89
CA MET A 155 7.78 6.09 -5.81
C MET A 155 7.30 6.25 -4.36
N TYR A 156 7.23 5.18 -3.56
CA TYR A 156 6.88 5.26 -2.13
C TYR A 156 7.85 6.15 -1.34
N LYS A 157 9.16 6.03 -1.60
CA LYS A 157 10.17 6.89 -0.98
C LYS A 157 9.96 8.36 -1.33
N ALA A 158 9.60 8.67 -2.57
CA ALA A 158 9.43 10.05 -3.02
C ALA A 158 8.07 10.64 -2.62
N GLU A 159 6.98 9.90 -2.82
CA GLU A 159 5.60 10.36 -2.72
C GLU A 159 4.94 10.09 -1.36
N VAL A 160 5.50 9.20 -0.54
CA VAL A 160 5.01 8.96 0.82
C VAL A 160 6.04 9.45 1.82
N LEU A 161 7.21 8.81 1.89
CA LEU A 161 8.24 9.13 2.89
C LEU A 161 8.88 10.52 2.68
N GLY A 162 8.96 10.99 1.43
CA GLY A 162 9.54 12.28 1.06
C GLY A 162 8.55 13.45 1.09
N ARG A 163 7.26 13.20 1.35
CA ARG A 163 6.22 14.23 1.35
C ARG A 163 5.88 14.66 2.77
N PHE A 164 6.31 15.87 3.15
CA PHE A 164 5.99 16.45 4.45
C PHE A 164 4.49 16.37 4.82
N PRO A 165 3.52 16.69 3.94
CA PRO A 165 2.10 16.61 4.29
C PRO A 165 1.63 15.21 4.72
N VAL A 166 2.31 14.16 4.26
CA VAL A 166 2.01 12.75 4.59
C VAL A 166 2.71 12.33 5.88
N VAL A 167 3.99 12.71 6.05
CA VAL A 167 4.81 12.26 7.19
C VAL A 167 4.73 13.15 8.43
N GLN A 168 4.15 14.36 8.33
CA GLN A 168 4.08 15.32 9.45
C GLN A 168 3.34 14.79 10.70
N HIS A 169 2.52 13.74 10.54
CA HIS A 169 1.78 13.12 11.64
C HIS A 169 2.47 11.87 12.21
N ILE A 170 3.66 11.53 11.71
CA ILE A 170 4.45 10.43 12.28
C ILE A 170 4.90 10.81 13.69
N VAL A 171 4.69 9.88 14.63
CA VAL A 171 5.18 10.00 16.01
C VAL A 171 6.48 9.21 16.16
N PHE A 172 7.49 9.88 16.71
CA PHE A 172 8.77 9.28 17.04
C PHE A 172 8.86 9.02 18.55
N GLY A 173 9.49 7.90 18.91
CA GLY A 173 9.65 7.46 20.29
C GLY A 173 10.91 6.61 20.45
N SER A 174 11.00 5.83 21.51
CA SER A 174 12.20 5.01 21.76
C SER A 174 12.42 3.90 20.73
N LEU A 175 11.35 3.31 20.18
CA LEU A 175 11.45 2.23 19.19
C LEU A 175 11.75 2.74 17.78
N LEU A 176 11.19 3.89 17.42
CA LEU A 176 11.37 4.57 16.14
C LEU A 176 11.83 5.98 16.44
N SER A 177 13.14 6.10 16.64
CA SER A 177 13.78 7.34 17.08
C SER A 177 14.03 8.30 15.92
N PHE A 178 13.97 9.60 16.22
CA PHE A 178 14.41 10.66 15.32
C PHE A 178 15.93 10.91 15.43
N GLU A 179 16.60 10.29 16.41
CA GLU A 179 18.05 10.34 16.55
C GLU A 179 18.75 9.79 15.31
N GLU A 180 19.89 10.40 14.95
CA GLU A 180 20.66 9.98 13.79
C GLU A 180 21.08 8.51 13.93
N GLN A 181 20.82 7.72 12.89
CA GLN A 181 21.23 6.31 12.88
C GLN A 181 22.76 6.25 13.02
N PRO A 182 23.30 5.49 13.99
CA PRO A 182 24.74 5.29 14.09
C PRO A 182 25.24 4.77 12.76
N LYS A 183 26.34 5.35 12.26
CA LYS A 183 26.97 4.88 11.02
C LYS A 183 27.26 3.38 11.18
N GLN A 184 26.59 2.54 10.40
CA GLN A 184 26.91 1.12 10.33
C GLN A 184 28.36 1.02 9.88
N ALA A 185 29.20 0.37 10.70
CA ALA A 185 30.56 0.03 10.28
C ALA A 185 30.44 -0.84 9.01
N LYS A 186 31.09 -0.38 7.94
CA LYS A 186 31.12 -1.08 6.65
C LYS A 186 31.73 -2.47 6.79
#